data_AF-A0A9D2IKM7-F1
#
_entry.id   AF-A0A9D2IKM7-F1
#
_cell.length_a   1.000
_cell.length_b   1.000
_cell.length_c   1.000
_cell.angle_alpha   90.00
_cell.angle_beta   90.00
_cell.angle_gamma   90.00
#
_symmetry.space_group_name_H-M   'P 1'
#
loop_
_entity.id
_entity.type
_entity.pdbx_description
1 polymer ?
#
loop_
_entity_poly.entity_id
_entity_poly.type
_entity_poly.pdbx_seq_one_letter_code
_entity_poly.pdbx_strand_id
1 'polypeptide(L)'
;MSTAGTNTAEEYGGRIRARRSGVRIMGRLIGLVKPLLPIMLLAIALGTIGYLCAIFLTILAGFGLMHIILDAIQEAMGYALTPENAGVFLGMPLQTLFIVLAVMAVMRGILHYGEQYCNHFIAFKLLAIIRHKVFAALRKLCPAKLEGRGKGNLISVITSDIELLEVFYAHTISPIAIAVLTSLVMILFIGQFSLAAAVFALGGYLVVGAAIPLYFGSRGADKGMEFR
;
A
#
# COMPACT_ATOMS: atom_id res chain seq x y z
N MET A 1 -6.13 -65.64 -23.50
CA MET A 1 -7.18 -64.68 -23.11
C MET A 1 -6.91 -64.28 -21.66
N SER A 2 -6.09 -63.27 -21.42
CA SER A 2 -6.38 -61.84 -21.53
C SER A 2 -7.38 -61.38 -20.46
N THR A 3 -6.86 -60.78 -19.38
CA THR A 3 -7.14 -59.40 -18.92
C THR A 3 -6.61 -59.22 -17.50
N ALA A 4 -5.28 -59.17 -17.37
CA ALA A 4 -4.63 -58.50 -16.26
C ALA A 4 -4.26 -57.10 -16.77
N GLY A 5 -4.84 -56.04 -16.18
CA GLY A 5 -4.36 -54.68 -16.41
C GLY A 5 -5.43 -53.63 -16.69
N THR A 6 -6.23 -53.28 -15.68
CA THR A 6 -6.92 -51.98 -15.63
C THR A 6 -7.25 -51.64 -14.16
N ASN A 7 -6.25 -51.40 -13.31
CA ASN A 7 -6.49 -50.87 -11.95
C ASN A 7 -5.30 -50.06 -11.40
N THR A 8 -4.53 -49.40 -12.27
CA THR A 8 -3.40 -48.55 -11.85
C THR A 8 -3.51 -47.10 -12.33
N ALA A 9 -4.56 -46.76 -13.09
CA ALA A 9 -4.77 -45.41 -13.61
C ALA A 9 -5.73 -44.54 -12.77
N GLU A 10 -6.63 -45.13 -11.98
CA GLU A 10 -7.58 -44.35 -11.16
C GLU A 10 -6.99 -43.86 -9.83
N GLU A 11 -5.94 -44.49 -9.32
CA GLU A 11 -5.32 -44.10 -8.03
C GLU A 11 -4.36 -42.90 -8.13
N TYR A 12 -4.01 -42.45 -9.35
CA TYR A 12 -3.12 -41.30 -9.56
C TYR A 12 -3.85 -39.95 -9.74
N GLY A 13 -5.19 -39.94 -9.81
CA GLY A 13 -5.99 -38.73 -10.03
C GLY A 13 -6.40 -37.95 -8.76
N GLY A 14 -6.19 -38.51 -7.57
CA GLY A 14 -6.88 -38.09 -6.34
C GLY A 14 -6.10 -37.19 -5.37
N ARG A 15 -5.02 -36.50 -5.78
CA ARG A 15 -4.30 -35.56 -4.90
C ARG A 15 -4.00 -34.24 -5.58
N ILE A 16 -5.06 -33.54 -5.99
CA ILE A 16 -5.00 -32.08 -6.12
C ILE A 16 -4.64 -31.55 -4.73
N ARG A 17 -3.35 -31.26 -4.53
CA ARG A 17 -2.82 -30.62 -3.32
C ARG A 17 -3.70 -29.41 -3.03
N ALA A 18 -4.46 -29.46 -1.94
CA ALA A 18 -5.14 -28.31 -1.39
C ALA A 18 -4.11 -27.18 -1.27
N ARG A 19 -4.22 -26.20 -2.18
CA ARG A 19 -3.32 -25.04 -2.27
C ARG A 19 -3.43 -24.36 -0.91
N ARG A 20 -2.42 -24.53 -0.04
CA ARG A 20 -2.44 -23.95 1.31
C ARG A 20 -2.82 -22.48 1.17
N SER A 21 -3.85 -22.07 1.90
CA SER A 21 -4.37 -20.70 1.86
C SER A 21 -3.21 -19.70 1.94
N GLY A 22 -3.04 -18.89 0.88
CA GLY A 22 -2.01 -17.85 0.81
C GLY A 22 -2.12 -16.88 2.00
N VAL A 23 -3.32 -16.68 2.52
CA VAL A 23 -3.61 -15.88 3.72
C VAL A 23 -2.93 -16.46 4.97
N ARG A 24 -2.94 -17.79 5.14
CA ARG A 24 -2.25 -18.47 6.25
C ARG A 24 -0.72 -18.39 6.11
N ILE A 25 -0.21 -18.32 4.87
CA ILE A 25 1.23 -18.18 4.59
C ILE A 25 1.68 -16.73 4.83
N MET A 26 0.92 -15.73 4.37
CA MET A 26 1.13 -14.30 4.65
C MET A 26 1.16 -14.01 6.16
N GLY A 27 0.24 -14.60 6.94
CA GLY A 27 0.22 -14.44 8.39
C GLY A 27 1.48 -14.99 9.08
N ARG A 28 2.05 -16.10 8.58
CA ARG A 28 3.34 -16.63 9.08
C ARG A 28 4.53 -15.76 8.69
N LEU A 29 4.49 -15.10 7.53
CA LEU A 29 5.53 -14.17 7.08
C LEU A 29 5.54 -12.88 7.90
N ILE A 30 4.36 -12.31 8.22
CA ILE A 30 4.23 -11.17 9.15
C ILE A 30 4.84 -11.47 10.52
N GLY A 31 4.66 -12.70 11.02
CA GLY A 31 5.26 -13.15 12.29
C GLY A 31 6.80 -13.13 12.31
N LEU A 32 7.46 -13.24 11.15
CA LEU A 32 8.92 -13.22 11.03
C LEU A 32 9.49 -11.78 11.10
N VAL A 33 8.65 -10.77 10.87
CA VAL A 33 9.02 -9.34 10.79
C VAL A 33 8.62 -8.57 12.06
N LYS A 34 8.16 -9.28 13.10
CA LYS A 34 7.85 -8.74 14.44
C LYS A 34 8.82 -7.67 14.97
N PRO A 35 10.16 -7.82 14.88
CA PRO A 35 11.08 -6.78 15.41
C PRO A 35 11.11 -5.48 14.60
N LEU A 36 10.60 -5.49 13.36
CA LEU A 36 10.55 -4.35 12.44
C LEU A 36 9.14 -3.74 12.32
N LEU A 37 8.15 -4.42 12.87
CA LEU A 37 6.74 -4.01 12.93
C LEU A 37 6.54 -2.60 13.51
N PRO A 38 7.20 -2.15 14.59
CA PRO A 38 6.98 -0.79 15.10
C PRO A 38 7.42 0.30 14.12
N ILE A 39 8.49 0.07 13.37
CA ILE A 39 8.99 1.03 12.37
C ILE A 39 8.07 1.06 11.15
N MET A 40 7.53 -0.11 10.76
CA MET A 40 6.53 -0.19 9.71
C MET A 40 5.22 0.50 10.10
N LEU A 41 4.77 0.37 11.35
CA LEU A 41 3.62 1.11 11.86
C LEU A 41 3.86 2.62 11.85
N LEU A 42 5.06 3.06 12.22
CA LEU A 42 5.44 4.47 12.13
C LEU A 42 5.42 4.95 10.66
N ALA A 43 5.95 4.19 9.72
CA ALA A 43 5.91 4.51 8.29
C ALA A 43 4.47 4.65 7.80
N ILE A 44 3.59 3.69 8.15
CA ILE A 44 2.17 3.72 7.79
C ILE A 44 1.46 4.92 8.43
N ALA A 45 1.76 5.25 9.68
CA ALA A 45 1.18 6.40 10.36
C ALA A 45 1.61 7.72 9.69
N LEU A 46 2.91 7.91 9.47
CA LEU A 46 3.47 9.08 8.79
C LEU A 46 2.91 9.23 7.38
N GLY A 47 2.85 8.12 6.63
CA GLY A 47 2.28 8.08 5.29
C GLY A 47 0.80 8.43 5.28
N THR A 48 -0.01 7.81 6.15
CA THR A 48 -1.46 8.07 6.25
C THR A 48 -1.73 9.53 6.61
N ILE A 49 -1.08 10.06 7.64
CA ILE A 49 -1.22 11.48 8.02
C ILE A 49 -0.77 12.39 6.88
N GLY A 50 0.33 12.03 6.20
CA GLY A 50 0.81 12.77 5.05
C GLY A 50 -0.22 12.81 3.91
N TYR A 51 -0.77 11.66 3.52
CA TYR A 51 -1.75 11.61 2.43
C TYR A 51 -3.03 12.35 2.80
N LEU A 52 -3.51 12.22 4.03
CA LEU A 52 -4.63 13.04 4.53
C LEU A 52 -4.30 14.52 4.47
N CYS A 53 -3.11 14.94 4.91
CA CYS A 53 -2.66 16.32 4.83
C CYS A 53 -2.68 16.86 3.38
N ALA A 54 -2.24 16.06 2.40
CA ALA A 54 -2.30 16.46 1.00
C ALA A 54 -3.73 16.61 0.47
N ILE A 55 -4.62 15.69 0.84
CA ILE A 55 -6.04 15.76 0.45
C ILE A 55 -6.69 16.99 1.07
N PHE A 56 -6.50 17.24 2.36
CA PHE A 56 -7.03 18.44 3.02
C PHE A 56 -6.46 19.73 2.46
N LEU A 57 -5.18 19.75 2.06
CA LEU A 57 -4.58 20.90 1.38
C LEU A 57 -5.36 21.23 0.09
N THR A 58 -5.69 20.24 -0.73
CA THR A 58 -6.50 20.47 -1.95
C THR A 58 -7.93 20.94 -1.64
N ILE A 59 -8.56 20.40 -0.60
CA ILE A 59 -9.90 20.80 -0.17
C ILE A 59 -9.90 22.26 0.32
N LEU A 60 -8.96 22.61 1.20
CA LEU A 60 -8.81 23.96 1.75
C LEU A 60 -8.44 24.99 0.67
N ALA A 61 -7.57 24.62 -0.28
CA ALA A 61 -7.24 25.46 -1.42
C ALA A 61 -8.48 25.75 -2.30
N GLY A 62 -9.33 24.73 -2.50
CA GLY A 62 -10.62 24.90 -3.19
C GLY A 62 -11.55 25.89 -2.48
N PHE A 63 -11.65 25.81 -1.15
CA PHE A 63 -12.41 26.78 -0.35
C PHE A 63 -11.80 28.19 -0.41
N GLY A 64 -10.47 28.32 -0.39
CA GLY A 64 -9.78 29.61 -0.55
C GLY A 64 -10.08 30.27 -1.90
N LEU A 65 -10.12 29.48 -2.98
CA LEU A 65 -10.50 29.97 -4.30
C LEU A 65 -11.97 30.42 -4.33
N MET A 66 -12.87 29.65 -3.73
CA MET A 66 -14.29 30.03 -3.62
C MET A 66 -14.45 31.35 -2.86
N HIS A 67 -13.70 31.57 -1.77
CA HIS A 67 -13.76 32.82 -1.01
C HIS A 67 -13.39 34.04 -1.88
N ILE A 68 -12.30 33.94 -2.66
CA ILE A 68 -11.86 35.02 -3.55
C ILE A 68 -12.90 35.31 -4.64
N ILE A 69 -13.50 34.27 -5.22
CA ILE A 69 -14.51 34.41 -6.27
C ILE A 69 -15.82 34.98 -5.70
N LEU A 70 -16.26 34.50 -4.55
CA LEU A 70 -17.48 35.01 -3.91
C LEU A 70 -17.32 36.48 -3.51
N ASP A 71 -16.20 36.86 -2.90
CA ASP A 71 -15.94 38.27 -2.53
C ASP A 71 -16.04 39.19 -3.76
N ALA A 72 -15.44 38.79 -4.88
CA ALA A 72 -15.50 39.55 -6.14
C ALA A 72 -16.93 39.65 -6.73
N ILE A 73 -17.71 38.57 -6.66
CA ILE A 73 -19.11 38.55 -7.12
C ILE A 73 -19.99 39.41 -6.19
N GLN A 74 -19.78 39.36 -4.88
CA GLN A 74 -20.54 40.13 -3.90
C GLN A 74 -20.31 41.63 -4.07
N GLU A 75 -19.07 42.05 -4.32
CA GLU A 75 -18.74 43.44 -4.65
C GLU A 75 -19.41 43.89 -5.97
N ALA A 76 -19.41 43.02 -7.00
CA ALA A 76 -20.03 43.32 -8.29
C ALA A 76 -21.57 43.35 -8.26
N MET A 77 -22.22 42.49 -7.47
CA MET A 77 -23.68 42.35 -7.39
C MET A 77 -24.32 43.07 -6.20
N GLY A 78 -23.53 43.70 -5.33
CA GLY A 78 -24.02 44.41 -4.15
C GLY A 78 -24.74 43.53 -3.12
N TYR A 79 -24.50 42.22 -3.16
CA TYR A 79 -25.15 41.25 -2.27
C TYR A 79 -24.18 40.82 -1.16
N ALA A 80 -24.53 41.08 0.10
CA ALA A 80 -23.77 40.57 1.24
C ALA A 80 -24.32 39.21 1.68
N LEU A 81 -23.58 38.12 1.42
CA LEU A 81 -23.83 36.84 2.09
C LEU A 81 -23.48 37.00 3.58
N THR A 82 -24.42 36.68 4.45
CA THR A 82 -24.17 36.72 5.90
C THR A 82 -23.40 35.48 6.36
N PRO A 83 -22.39 35.60 7.26
CA PRO A 83 -21.51 34.50 7.67
C PRO A 83 -22.21 33.33 8.40
N GLU A 84 -23.46 33.52 8.77
CA GLU A 84 -24.28 32.66 9.61
C GLU A 84 -24.71 31.36 8.90
N ASN A 85 -24.67 31.33 7.56
CA ASN A 85 -24.89 30.12 6.75
C ASN A 85 -23.61 29.59 6.07
N ALA A 86 -22.49 30.31 6.20
CA ALA A 86 -21.22 29.90 5.65
C ALA A 86 -20.62 28.82 6.57
N GLY A 87 -20.55 27.58 6.10
CA GLY A 87 -19.97 26.48 6.89
C GLY A 87 -18.56 26.81 7.42
N VAL A 88 -18.10 26.07 8.43
CA VAL A 88 -16.86 26.33 9.19
C VAL A 88 -15.63 26.67 8.32
N PHE A 89 -15.53 26.09 7.12
CA PHE A 89 -14.43 26.36 6.19
C PHE A 89 -14.55 27.68 5.41
N LEU A 90 -15.76 28.15 5.11
CA LEU A 90 -16.04 29.42 4.42
C LEU A 90 -16.08 30.61 5.39
N GLY A 91 -16.32 30.38 6.69
CA GLY A 91 -16.29 31.42 7.72
C GLY A 91 -14.89 31.78 8.23
N MET A 92 -13.84 31.09 7.77
CA MET A 92 -12.46 31.37 8.15
C MET A 92 -11.92 32.57 7.36
N PRO A 93 -11.25 33.55 8.00
CA PRO A 93 -10.66 34.66 7.28
C PRO A 93 -9.54 34.17 6.34
N LEU A 94 -9.47 34.78 5.15
CA LEU A 94 -8.56 34.38 4.07
C LEU A 94 -7.08 34.27 4.54
N GLN A 95 -6.63 35.19 5.40
CA GLN A 95 -5.28 35.18 5.97
C GLN A 95 -4.98 33.90 6.77
N THR A 96 -5.92 33.46 7.61
CA THR A 96 -5.77 32.22 8.38
C THR A 96 -5.74 31.00 7.46
N LEU A 97 -6.57 31.00 6.41
CA LEU A 97 -6.57 29.92 5.42
C LEU A 97 -5.20 29.79 4.72
N PHE A 98 -4.58 30.90 4.32
CA PHE A 98 -3.23 30.89 3.74
C PHE A 98 -2.16 30.37 4.73
N ILE A 99 -2.22 30.78 6.00
CA ILE A 99 -1.30 30.28 7.03
C ILE A 99 -1.46 28.77 7.22
N VAL A 100 -2.70 28.28 7.32
CA VAL A 100 -2.99 26.85 7.47
C VAL A 100 -2.50 26.06 6.25
N LEU A 101 -2.72 26.57 5.03
CA LEU A 101 -2.21 25.96 3.80
C LEU A 101 -0.69 25.87 3.80
N ALA A 102 0.00 26.95 4.17
CA ALA A 102 1.47 26.97 4.24
C ALA A 102 2.01 25.96 5.25
N VAL A 103 1.41 25.91 6.45
CA VAL A 103 1.79 24.93 7.49
C VAL A 103 1.54 23.51 7.03
N MET A 104 0.38 23.22 6.42
CA MET A 104 0.08 21.89 5.89
C MET A 104 1.00 21.49 4.74
N ALA A 105 1.38 22.42 3.85
CA ALA A 105 2.33 22.16 2.77
C ALA A 105 3.70 21.74 3.31
N VAL A 106 4.22 22.47 4.30
CA VAL A 106 5.51 22.14 4.95
C VAL A 106 5.40 20.81 5.70
N MET A 107 4.33 20.62 6.46
CA MET A 107 4.08 19.38 7.22
C MET A 107 3.99 18.17 6.28
N ARG A 108 3.35 18.30 5.12
CA ARG A 108 3.31 17.24 4.09
C ARG A 108 4.71 16.85 3.63
N GLY A 109 5.59 17.82 3.39
CA GLY A 109 6.98 17.56 3.02
C GLY A 109 7.72 16.75 4.08
N ILE A 110 7.60 17.14 5.36
CA ILE A 110 8.24 16.45 6.49
C ILE A 110 7.69 15.03 6.65
N LEU A 111 6.37 14.87 6.61
CA LEU A 111 5.71 13.57 6.75
C LEU A 111 6.10 12.61 5.62
N HIS A 112 6.15 13.11 4.38
CA HIS A 112 6.55 12.29 3.23
C HIS A 112 8.02 11.88 3.33
N TYR A 113 8.90 12.78 3.76
CA TYR A 113 10.29 12.45 4.02
C TYR A 113 10.42 11.37 5.11
N GLY A 114 9.68 11.51 6.22
CA GLY A 114 9.67 10.54 7.30
C GLY A 114 9.16 9.16 6.87
N GLU A 115 8.10 9.10 6.06
CA GLU A 115 7.57 7.87 5.46
C GLU A 115 8.64 7.17 4.61
N GLN A 116 9.27 7.90 3.67
CA GLN A 116 10.31 7.35 2.81
C GLN A 116 11.53 6.86 3.59
N TYR A 117 11.96 7.64 4.58
CA TYR A 117 13.06 7.26 5.46
C TYR A 117 12.76 5.97 6.22
N CYS A 118 11.56 5.83 6.78
CA CYS A 118 11.17 4.62 7.50
C CYS A 118 11.09 3.40 6.57
N ASN A 119 10.51 3.56 5.38
CA ASN A 119 10.42 2.49 4.39
C ASN A 119 11.82 2.01 3.96
N HIS A 120 12.75 2.93 3.69
CA HIS A 120 14.12 2.62 3.32
C HIS A 120 14.95 2.02 4.48
N PHE A 121 14.71 2.48 5.71
CA PHE A 121 15.31 1.88 6.90
C PHE A 121 14.88 0.42 7.08
N ILE A 122 13.59 0.13 6.89
CA ILE A 122 13.03 -1.24 6.97
C ILE A 122 13.67 -2.12 5.91
N ALA A 123 13.75 -1.63 4.67
CA ALA A 123 14.40 -2.29 3.54
C ALA A 123 15.82 -2.78 3.88
N PHE A 124 16.70 -1.86 4.29
CA PHE A 124 18.09 -2.23 4.61
C PHE A 124 18.23 -3.14 5.83
N LYS A 125 17.38 -2.95 6.85
CA LYS A 125 17.47 -3.77 8.06
C LYS A 125 16.98 -5.20 7.80
N LEU A 126 15.98 -5.38 6.93
CA LEU A 126 15.58 -6.69 6.41
C LEU A 126 16.72 -7.35 5.62
N LEU A 127 17.36 -6.61 4.71
CA LEU A 127 18.51 -7.08 3.94
C LEU A 127 19.63 -7.61 4.85
N ALA A 128 19.97 -6.89 5.91
CA ALA A 128 21.00 -7.30 6.87
C ALA A 128 20.64 -8.59 7.64
N ILE A 129 19.40 -8.69 8.13
CA ILE A 129 18.94 -9.88 8.89
C ILE A 129 18.91 -11.12 8.00
N ILE A 130 18.39 -10.99 6.78
CA ILE A 130 18.26 -12.13 5.86
C ILE A 130 19.66 -12.59 5.43
N ARG A 131 20.56 -11.66 5.09
CA ARG A 131 21.96 -11.96 4.77
C ARG A 131 22.60 -12.82 5.88
N HIS A 132 22.47 -12.42 7.13
CA HIS A 132 23.04 -13.18 8.26
C HIS A 132 22.44 -14.60 8.39
N LYS A 133 21.11 -14.73 8.29
CA LYS A 133 20.43 -16.03 8.37
C LYS A 133 20.85 -16.98 7.25
N VAL A 134 20.98 -16.45 6.05
CA VAL A 134 21.39 -17.23 4.89
C VAL A 134 22.83 -17.70 5.04
N PHE A 135 23.76 -16.84 5.44
CA PHE A 135 25.15 -17.25 5.71
C PHE A 135 25.25 -18.30 6.83
N ALA A 136 24.42 -18.20 7.87
CA ALA A 136 24.36 -19.18 8.94
C ALA A 136 23.83 -20.55 8.45
N ALA A 137 22.78 -20.56 7.62
CA ALA A 137 22.23 -21.77 7.02
C ALA A 137 23.23 -22.43 6.06
N LEU A 138 23.90 -21.63 5.21
CA LEU A 138 24.97 -22.11 4.34
C LEU A 138 26.08 -22.78 5.15
N ARG A 139 26.61 -22.13 6.20
CA ARG A 139 27.67 -22.70 7.05
C ARG A 139 27.29 -24.06 7.66
N LYS A 140 26.02 -24.25 8.00
CA LYS A 140 25.50 -25.50 8.58
C LYS A 140 25.28 -26.61 7.55
N LEU A 141 25.00 -26.26 6.30
CA LEU A 141 24.81 -27.20 5.17
C LEU A 141 26.13 -27.56 4.46
N CYS A 142 27.13 -26.67 4.54
CA CYS A 142 28.43 -26.80 3.89
C CYS A 142 29.45 -27.81 4.47
N PRO A 143 29.32 -28.48 5.63
CA PRO A 143 30.38 -29.38 6.08
C PRO A 143 30.56 -30.62 5.19
N ALA A 144 29.60 -30.99 4.32
CA ALA A 144 29.67 -32.27 3.59
C ALA A 144 29.04 -32.35 2.17
N LYS A 145 28.43 -31.27 1.60
CA LYS A 145 27.65 -31.41 0.33
C LYS A 145 27.91 -30.38 -0.78
N LEU A 146 29.01 -29.62 -0.74
CA LEU A 146 29.31 -28.57 -1.74
C LEU A 146 30.54 -28.84 -2.61
N GLU A 147 30.86 -30.11 -2.86
CA GLU A 147 31.84 -30.51 -3.90
C GLU A 147 31.23 -30.64 -5.31
N GLY A 148 29.89 -30.71 -5.45
CA GLY A 148 29.30 -31.17 -6.73
C GLY A 148 28.59 -30.15 -7.64
N ARG A 149 27.86 -29.14 -7.11
CA ARG A 149 27.05 -28.25 -7.97
C ARG A 149 26.86 -26.84 -7.41
N GLY A 150 27.22 -25.82 -8.21
CA GLY A 150 26.50 -24.55 -8.28
C GLY A 150 26.82 -23.46 -7.24
N LYS A 151 28.08 -23.29 -6.81
CA LYS A 151 28.49 -22.22 -5.86
C LYS A 151 28.00 -20.80 -6.25
N GLY A 152 27.98 -20.47 -7.55
CA GLY A 152 27.52 -19.16 -8.04
C GLY A 152 25.99 -19.00 -8.11
N ASN A 153 25.25 -20.08 -8.35
CA ASN A 153 23.80 -20.04 -8.50
C ASN A 153 23.10 -19.82 -7.14
N LEU A 154 23.66 -20.38 -6.07
CA LEU A 154 23.08 -20.26 -4.73
C LEU A 154 23.18 -18.82 -4.20
N ILE A 155 24.34 -18.17 -4.36
CA ILE A 155 24.53 -16.77 -3.96
C ILE A 155 23.63 -15.83 -4.79
N SER A 156 23.48 -16.09 -6.10
CA SER A 156 22.62 -15.29 -6.98
C SER A 156 21.13 -15.41 -6.61
N VAL A 157 20.63 -16.62 -6.35
CA VAL A 157 19.25 -16.85 -5.89
C VAL A 157 19.00 -16.18 -4.54
N ILE A 158 19.98 -16.21 -3.64
CA ILE A 158 19.89 -15.55 -2.33
C ILE A 158 19.79 -14.03 -2.46
N THR A 159 20.66 -13.39 -3.23
CA THR A 159 20.64 -11.93 -3.37
C THR A 159 19.35 -11.45 -4.04
N SER A 160 18.90 -12.15 -5.07
CA SER A 160 17.65 -11.82 -5.78
C SER A 160 16.42 -11.97 -4.90
N ASP A 161 16.33 -13.04 -4.10
CA ASP A 161 15.22 -13.22 -3.15
C ASP A 161 15.19 -12.14 -2.07
N ILE A 162 16.36 -11.62 -1.65
CA ILE A 162 16.43 -10.57 -0.63
C ILE A 162 16.01 -9.21 -1.20
N GLU A 163 16.45 -8.87 -2.41
CA GLU A 163 16.00 -7.65 -3.10
C GLU A 163 14.49 -7.67 -3.32
N LEU A 164 13.93 -8.83 -3.70
CA LEU A 164 12.48 -8.98 -3.86
C LEU A 164 11.72 -8.81 -2.54
N LEU A 165 12.27 -9.32 -1.43
CA LEU A 165 11.69 -9.16 -0.10
C LEU A 165 11.74 -7.70 0.38
N GLU A 166 12.81 -6.97 0.09
CA GLU A 166 12.92 -5.54 0.37
C GLU A 166 11.81 -4.74 -0.34
N VAL A 167 11.68 -4.92 -1.65
CA VAL A 167 10.65 -4.24 -2.46
C VAL A 167 9.24 -4.62 -1.99
N PHE A 168 9.04 -5.89 -1.62
CA PHE A 168 7.76 -6.35 -1.09
C PHE A 168 7.38 -5.68 0.23
N TYR A 169 8.30 -5.57 1.19
CA TYR A 169 7.97 -4.96 2.49
C TYR A 169 7.89 -3.43 2.43
N ALA A 170 8.89 -2.77 1.82
CA ALA A 170 8.99 -1.31 1.83
C ALA A 170 8.07 -0.64 0.80
N HIS A 171 7.91 -1.25 -0.39
CA HIS A 171 7.24 -0.60 -1.53
C HIS A 171 5.94 -1.30 -1.96
N THR A 172 5.52 -2.37 -1.27
CA THR A 172 4.23 -3.03 -1.54
C THR A 172 3.32 -3.01 -0.31
N ILE A 173 3.77 -3.60 0.79
CA ILE A 173 2.93 -3.70 2.00
C ILE A 173 2.62 -2.32 2.59
N SER A 174 3.64 -1.48 2.77
CA SER A 174 3.48 -0.14 3.37
C SER A 174 2.52 0.75 2.55
N PRO A 175 2.71 0.94 1.22
CA PRO A 175 1.76 1.71 0.41
C PRO A 175 0.34 1.15 0.38
N ILE A 176 0.16 -0.18 0.34
CA ILE A 176 -1.18 -0.79 0.39
C ILE A 176 -1.88 -0.47 1.71
N ALA A 177 -1.17 -0.61 2.84
CA ALA A 177 -1.71 -0.28 4.15
C ALA A 177 -2.11 1.20 4.24
N ILE A 178 -1.24 2.11 3.78
CA ILE A 178 -1.51 3.55 3.75
C ILE A 178 -2.75 3.86 2.89
N ALA A 179 -2.88 3.24 1.71
CA ALA A 179 -4.01 3.43 0.82
C ALA A 179 -5.33 2.97 1.47
N VAL A 180 -5.34 1.81 2.12
CA VAL A 180 -6.53 1.28 2.82
C VAL A 180 -6.93 2.18 4.00
N LEU A 181 -5.98 2.57 4.85
CA LEU A 181 -6.28 3.45 5.98
C LEU A 181 -6.76 4.82 5.53
N THR A 182 -6.08 5.43 4.56
CA THR A 182 -6.45 6.76 4.03
C THR A 182 -7.84 6.71 3.40
N SER A 183 -8.13 5.69 2.59
CA SER A 183 -9.44 5.51 1.97
C SER A 183 -10.54 5.34 3.02
N LEU A 184 -10.30 4.55 4.07
CA LEU A 184 -11.24 4.37 5.17
C LEU A 184 -11.56 5.69 5.87
N VAL A 185 -10.53 6.46 6.23
CA VAL A 185 -10.70 7.77 6.87
C VAL A 185 -11.49 8.72 5.97
N MET A 186 -11.19 8.75 4.67
CA MET A 186 -11.90 9.62 3.72
C MET A 186 -13.35 9.21 3.51
N ILE A 187 -13.68 7.91 3.48
CA ILE A 187 -15.08 7.44 3.39
C ILE A 187 -15.86 7.90 4.63
N LEU A 188 -15.27 7.75 5.82
CA LEU A 188 -15.91 8.18 7.08
C LEU A 188 -16.12 9.70 7.09
N PHE A 189 -15.13 10.47 6.63
CA PHE A 189 -15.21 11.93 6.52
C PHE A 189 -16.31 12.36 5.56
N ILE A 190 -16.36 11.81 4.34
CA ILE A 190 -17.40 12.12 3.34
C ILE A 190 -18.78 11.68 3.85
N GLY A 191 -18.86 10.55 4.55
CA GLY A 191 -20.09 10.03 5.13
C GLY A 191 -20.74 10.93 6.17
N GLN A 192 -19.96 11.81 6.83
CA GLN A 192 -20.52 12.83 7.73
C GLN A 192 -21.31 13.91 6.98
N PHE A 193 -20.97 14.19 5.72
CA PHE A 193 -21.67 15.19 4.90
C PHE A 193 -22.80 14.57 4.08
N SER A 194 -22.56 13.41 3.46
CA SER A 194 -23.57 12.69 2.68
C SER A 194 -23.25 11.20 2.59
N LEU A 195 -24.21 10.38 3.03
CA LEU A 195 -24.10 8.93 2.94
C LEU A 195 -24.03 8.44 1.49
N ALA A 196 -24.78 9.08 0.58
CA ALA A 196 -24.77 8.71 -0.84
C ALA A 196 -23.39 8.96 -1.48
N ALA A 197 -22.74 10.08 -1.13
CA ALA A 197 -21.39 10.39 -1.61
C ALA A 197 -20.35 9.39 -1.07
N ALA A 198 -20.50 8.94 0.18
CA ALA A 198 -19.61 7.94 0.77
C ALA A 198 -19.74 6.57 0.09
N VAL A 199 -20.95 6.14 -0.25
CA VAL A 199 -21.19 4.90 -1.00
C VAL A 199 -20.57 4.98 -2.40
N PHE A 200 -20.71 6.12 -3.07
CA PHE A 200 -20.09 6.36 -4.36
C PHE A 200 -18.55 6.31 -4.28
N ALA A 201 -17.96 6.98 -3.28
CA ALA A 201 -16.52 6.96 -3.03
C ALA A 201 -16.00 5.55 -2.76
N LEU A 202 -16.72 4.75 -1.94
CA LEU A 202 -16.39 3.36 -1.69
C LEU A 202 -16.37 2.53 -2.98
N GLY A 203 -17.39 2.69 -3.84
CA GLY A 203 -17.44 2.06 -5.16
C GLY A 203 -16.22 2.41 -6.01
N GLY A 204 -15.87 3.70 -6.08
CA GLY A 204 -14.69 4.18 -6.80
C GLY A 204 -13.38 3.59 -6.27
N TYR A 205 -13.18 3.57 -4.96
CA TYR A 205 -11.98 3.00 -4.33
C TYR A 205 -11.85 1.49 -4.58
N LEU A 206 -12.95 0.74 -4.56
CA LEU A 206 -12.93 -0.69 -4.89
C LEU A 206 -12.62 -0.95 -6.37
N VAL A 207 -13.14 -0.13 -7.27
CA VAL A 207 -12.86 -0.26 -8.71
C VAL A 207 -11.38 0.00 -9.00
N VAL A 208 -10.86 1.13 -8.52
CA VAL A 208 -9.45 1.53 -8.77
C VAL A 208 -8.47 0.65 -8.01
N GLY A 209 -8.76 0.34 -6.74
CA GLY A 209 -7.86 -0.41 -5.86
C GLY A 209 -7.88 -1.93 -6.06
N ALA A 210 -8.98 -2.51 -6.55
CA ALA A 210 -9.10 -3.96 -6.69
C ALA A 210 -9.54 -4.42 -8.09
N ALA A 211 -10.62 -3.85 -8.64
CA ALA A 211 -11.17 -4.35 -9.91
C ALA A 211 -10.18 -4.19 -11.07
N ILE A 212 -9.56 -3.02 -11.21
CA ILE A 212 -8.57 -2.74 -12.27
C ILE A 212 -7.34 -3.66 -12.14
N PRO A 213 -6.64 -3.72 -10.99
CA PRO A 213 -5.50 -4.63 -10.83
C PRO A 213 -5.84 -6.10 -11.08
N LEU A 214 -7.00 -6.58 -10.65
CA LEU A 214 -7.41 -7.97 -10.85
C LEU A 214 -7.74 -8.26 -12.32
N TYR A 215 -8.44 -7.34 -12.99
CA TYR A 215 -8.84 -7.50 -14.39
C TYR A 215 -7.65 -7.50 -15.35
N PHE A 216 -6.70 -6.58 -15.15
CA PHE A 216 -5.49 -6.54 -15.98
C PHE A 216 -4.46 -7.60 -15.53
N GLY A 217 -4.40 -7.92 -14.23
CA GLY A 217 -3.53 -8.96 -13.69
C GLY A 217 -3.87 -10.36 -14.22
N SER A 218 -5.15 -10.71 -14.33
CA SER A 218 -5.55 -12.00 -14.88
C SER A 218 -5.21 -12.14 -16.36
N ARG A 219 -5.47 -11.10 -17.16
CA ARG A 219 -5.20 -11.13 -18.62
C ARG A 219 -3.72 -11.03 -18.97
N GLY A 220 -2.92 -10.38 -18.12
CA GLY A 220 -1.46 -10.37 -18.26
C GLY A 220 -0.84 -11.73 -17.91
N ALA A 221 -1.38 -12.42 -16.90
CA ALA A 221 -0.93 -13.75 -16.51
C ALA A 221 -1.23 -14.79 -17.60
N ASP A 222 -2.43 -14.72 -18.22
CA ASP A 222 -2.83 -15.65 -19.27
C ASP A 222 -1.92 -15.55 -20.51
N LYS A 223 -1.60 -14.32 -20.96
CA LYS A 223 -0.64 -14.12 -22.07
C LYS A 223 0.79 -14.51 -21.71
N GLY A 224 1.23 -14.31 -20.47
CA GLY A 224 2.56 -14.71 -20.01
C GLY A 224 2.77 -16.23 -19.96
N MET A 225 1.68 -17.00 -19.80
CA MET A 225 1.69 -18.47 -19.86
C MET A 225 1.69 -19.01 -21.29
N GLU A 226 1.29 -18.21 -22.27
CA GLU A 226 1.30 -18.55 -23.70
C GLU A 226 2.70 -18.39 -24.33
N PHE A 227 3.59 -17.60 -23.70
CA PHE A 227 4.97 -17.36 -24.13
C PHE A 227 6.04 -18.15 -23.34
N ARG A 228 5.63 -19.12 -22.50
CA ARG A 228 6.54 -20.02 -21.75
C ARG A 228 6.46 -21.45 -22.28
#